data_AF-A0A2I0IRB0-F1
#
_entry.id   AF-A0A2I0IRB0-F1
#
_cell.length_a   1.000
_cell.length_b   1.000
_cell.length_c   1.000
_cell.angle_alpha   90.00
_cell.angle_beta   90.00
_cell.angle_gamma   90.00
#
_symmetry.space_group_name_H-M   'P 1'
#
loop_
_entity.id
_entity.type
_entity.pdbx_description
1 polymer ?
#
loop_
_entity_poly.entity_id
_entity_poly.type
_entity_poly.pdbx_seq_one_letter_code
_entity_poly.pdbx_strand_id
1 'polypeptide(L)'
;MDYGVIYARARINSSHLGGPLTLSEIISTCHGDVGTAAQYNPPYVPTECYGNDPSQFPSSNLFGAAGEGIWDNGAACGRQYLVRCISASEANTCFPGQMIQIRILDYAPVSVSRPTVDGATLVLSNTAFGAIANSSAESVNVEFRQMKAKTSPLTSVVQGLIDIWTILRAGLVLNCSSLPLNLSNLGKIPVVNIVFKFI
;
A
#
# COMPACT_ATOMS: atom_id res chain seq x y z
N MET A 1 -10.46 -2.72 15.35
CA MET A 1 -9.89 -1.63 14.56
C MET A 1 -10.24 -1.92 13.12
N ASP A 2 -10.97 -1.00 12.50
CA ASP A 2 -11.64 -1.20 11.21
C ASP A 2 -10.61 -0.93 10.09
N TYR A 3 -10.08 -1.98 9.46
CA TYR A 3 -9.13 -1.85 8.36
C TYR A 3 -9.91 -1.47 7.10
N GLY A 4 -9.70 -0.25 6.60
CA GLY A 4 -10.40 0.28 5.43
C GLY A 4 -10.13 -0.56 4.18
N VAL A 5 -11.12 -1.34 3.74
CA VAL A 5 -11.05 -2.14 2.51
C VAL A 5 -11.31 -1.23 1.30
N ILE A 6 -10.38 -1.18 0.34
CA ILE A 6 -10.60 -0.48 -0.94
C ILE A 6 -11.44 -1.38 -1.86
N TYR A 7 -12.62 -0.90 -2.24
CA TYR A 7 -13.49 -1.56 -3.21
C TYR A 7 -13.30 -0.95 -4.61
N ALA A 8 -12.94 -1.79 -5.59
CA ALA A 8 -12.96 -1.39 -6.99
C ALA A 8 -14.28 -1.87 -7.63
N ARG A 9 -15.08 -0.93 -8.13
CA ARG A 9 -16.34 -1.22 -8.84
C ARG A 9 -16.10 -1.17 -10.35
N ALA A 10 -16.12 -2.32 -11.01
CA ALA A 10 -16.06 -2.39 -12.47
C ALA A 10 -17.48 -2.50 -13.04
N ARG A 11 -17.82 -1.63 -13.99
CA ARG A 11 -19.09 -1.70 -14.73
C ARG A 11 -18.79 -2.28 -16.12
N ILE A 12 -19.22 -3.52 -16.38
CA ILE A 12 -19.07 -4.15 -17.71
C ILE A 12 -20.35 -3.89 -18.51
N ASN A 13 -20.25 -3.08 -19.56
CA ASN A 13 -21.28 -3.00 -20.59
C ASN A 13 -20.96 -4.03 -21.67
N SER A 14 -21.67 -5.17 -21.68
CA SER A 14 -21.58 -6.10 -22.80
C SER A 14 -22.49 -5.61 -23.93
N SER A 15 -21.92 -5.07 -25.00
CA SER A 15 -22.64 -4.71 -26.23
C SER A 15 -22.54 -5.79 -27.31
N HIS A 16 -22.07 -7.00 -26.97
CA HIS A 16 -21.86 -8.07 -27.95
C HIS A 16 -22.25 -9.42 -27.36
N LEU A 17 -23.56 -9.69 -27.36
CA LEU A 17 -24.24 -11.01 -27.44
C LEU A 17 -25.73 -10.71 -27.21
N GLY A 18 -26.56 -10.90 -28.25
CA GLY A 18 -27.96 -10.45 -28.31
C GLY A 18 -28.94 -11.16 -27.36
N GLY A 19 -28.75 -10.99 -26.06
CA GLY A 19 -29.68 -11.39 -24.99
C GLY A 19 -29.98 -10.21 -24.04
N PRO A 20 -30.98 -10.32 -23.15
CA PRO A 20 -31.41 -9.22 -22.29
C PRO A 20 -30.24 -8.69 -21.45
N LEU A 21 -30.03 -7.37 -21.52
CA LEU A 21 -28.95 -6.62 -20.88
C LEU A 21 -29.05 -6.73 -19.35
N THR A 22 -28.38 -7.71 -18.73
CA THR A 22 -28.20 -7.74 -17.28
C THR A 22 -26.97 -6.94 -16.89
N LEU A 23 -27.16 -5.82 -16.18
CA LEU A 23 -26.07 -5.07 -15.56
C LEU A 23 -25.49 -5.91 -14.40
N SER A 24 -24.47 -6.71 -14.66
CA SER A 24 -23.73 -7.40 -13.59
C SER A 24 -22.66 -6.45 -13.03
N GLU A 25 -22.75 -6.15 -11.74
CA GLU A 25 -21.74 -5.38 -11.02
C GLU A 25 -20.69 -6.36 -10.47
N ILE A 26 -19.45 -6.22 -10.94
CA ILE A 26 -18.32 -6.96 -10.37
C ILE A 26 -17.66 -6.05 -9.34
N ILE A 27 -17.78 -6.43 -8.07
CA ILE A 27 -17.05 -5.81 -6.96
C ILE A 27 -15.77 -6.61 -6.80
N SER A 28 -14.62 -5.99 -7.10
CA SER A 28 -13.30 -6.56 -6.84
C SER A 28 -12.76 -5.97 -5.55
N THR A 29 -12.47 -6.83 -4.57
CA THR A 29 -11.83 -6.43 -3.33
C THR A 29 -10.33 -6.28 -3.57
N CYS A 30 -9.79 -5.07 -3.42
CA CYS A 30 -8.35 -4.88 -3.41
C CYS A 30 -7.90 -4.72 -1.96
N HIS A 31 -7.05 -5.63 -1.48
CA HIS A 31 -6.47 -5.49 -0.16
C HIS A 31 -5.38 -4.43 -0.22
N GLY A 32 -5.66 -3.26 0.33
CA GLY A 32 -4.72 -2.19 0.63
C GLY A 32 -5.26 -1.36 1.79
N ASP A 33 -4.43 -1.11 2.79
CA ASP A 33 -4.82 -0.31 3.94
C ASP A 33 -4.62 1.18 3.62
N VAL A 34 -5.46 2.02 4.19
CA VAL A 34 -5.35 3.48 4.08
C VAL A 34 -5.03 4.09 5.43
N GLY A 35 -4.27 5.16 5.41
CA GLY A 35 -3.88 5.88 6.62
C GLY A 35 -3.23 7.20 6.30
N THR A 36 -2.62 7.79 7.31
CA THR A 36 -1.87 9.04 7.18
C THR A 36 -0.38 8.78 7.30
N ALA A 37 0.41 9.52 6.52
CA ALA A 37 1.85 9.57 6.67
C ALA A 37 2.29 10.98 7.07
N ALA A 38 3.16 11.04 8.08
CA ALA A 38 3.92 12.24 8.46
C ALA A 38 5.41 12.01 8.19
N GLN A 39 6.24 13.01 8.45
CA GLN A 39 7.70 12.87 8.42
C GLN A 39 8.34 13.27 9.75
N TYR A 40 9.55 12.80 9.99
CA TYR A 40 10.36 13.14 11.16
C TYR A 40 11.83 13.31 10.75
N ASN A 41 12.53 14.17 11.47
CA ASN A 41 13.91 14.56 11.17
C ASN A 41 14.91 13.75 12.02
N PRO A 42 16.19 13.66 11.63
CA PRO A 42 17.24 13.20 12.53
C PRO A 42 17.28 14.03 13.83
N PRO A 43 17.70 13.45 14.97
CA PRO A 43 18.29 12.11 15.10
C PRO A 43 17.25 10.98 15.00
N TYR A 44 17.59 9.92 14.27
CA TYR A 44 16.72 8.74 14.12
C TYR A 44 16.99 7.64 15.15
N VAL A 45 17.93 7.86 16.08
CA VAL A 45 18.31 6.92 17.12
C VAL A 45 18.19 7.56 18.51
N PRO A 46 18.00 6.76 19.57
CA PRO A 46 17.62 5.35 19.55
C PRO A 46 16.26 5.10 18.89
N THR A 47 16.13 3.94 18.25
CA THR A 47 14.82 3.43 17.81
C THR A 47 14.26 2.44 18.81
N GLU A 48 12.94 2.31 18.83
CA GLU A 48 12.28 1.32 19.68
C GLU A 48 12.62 -0.13 19.27
N CYS A 49 12.84 -0.41 17.97
CA CYS A 49 13.08 -1.78 17.52
C CYS A 49 14.50 -2.28 17.80
N TYR A 50 15.52 -1.44 17.62
CA TYR A 50 16.92 -1.87 17.61
C TYR A 50 17.86 -0.92 18.38
N GLY A 51 17.30 0.05 19.12
CA GLY A 51 18.07 0.96 19.97
C GLY A 51 19.04 1.84 19.18
N ASN A 52 20.27 1.94 19.66
CA ASN A 52 21.30 2.84 19.13
C ASN A 52 22.10 2.27 17.95
N ASP A 53 21.76 1.10 17.41
CA ASP A 53 22.53 0.46 16.34
C ASP A 53 22.29 1.17 14.99
N PRO A 54 23.28 1.89 14.40
CA PRO A 54 23.09 2.56 13.11
C PRO A 54 23.04 1.59 11.93
N SER A 55 23.46 0.32 12.09
CA SER A 55 23.42 -0.67 11.01
C SER A 55 22.00 -1.13 10.67
N GLN A 56 21.01 -0.78 11.49
CA GLN A 56 19.60 -1.05 11.26
C GLN A 56 19.02 -0.31 10.04
N PHE A 57 19.60 0.85 9.68
CA PHE A 57 19.07 1.68 8.62
C PHE A 57 19.43 1.12 7.24
N PRO A 58 18.46 1.01 6.32
CA PRO A 58 18.77 0.63 4.94
C PRO A 58 19.61 1.72 4.28
N SER A 59 20.53 1.34 3.39
CA SER A 59 21.38 2.29 2.66
C SER A 59 20.60 3.30 1.80
N SER A 60 19.36 2.97 1.44
CA SER A 60 18.43 3.87 0.74
C SER A 60 17.80 4.93 1.62
N ASN A 61 17.95 4.84 2.95
CA ASN A 61 17.24 5.65 3.95
C ASN A 61 15.70 5.59 3.84
N LEU A 62 15.15 4.54 3.21
CA LEU A 62 13.71 4.30 3.13
C LEU A 62 13.22 3.49 4.34
N PHE A 63 12.91 4.19 5.42
CA PHE A 63 12.42 3.61 6.66
C PHE A 63 11.38 4.54 7.31
N GLY A 64 10.77 4.05 8.38
CA GLY A 64 9.87 4.87 9.19
C GLY A 64 9.57 4.25 10.56
N ALA A 65 8.80 5.01 11.34
CA ALA A 65 8.19 4.60 12.57
C ALA A 65 6.71 4.21 12.35
N ALA A 66 6.24 3.23 13.10
CA ALA A 66 4.84 2.83 13.11
C ALA A 66 4.04 3.68 14.11
N GLY A 67 2.85 4.13 13.71
CA GLY A 67 1.87 4.69 14.64
C GLY A 67 1.15 3.61 15.44
N GLU A 68 0.37 4.02 16.44
CA GLU A 68 -0.33 3.11 17.37
C GLU A 68 -1.13 2.00 16.67
N GLY A 69 -1.84 2.36 15.59
CA GLY A 69 -2.73 1.44 14.88
C GLY A 69 -2.04 0.29 14.15
N ILE A 70 -0.73 0.40 13.89
CA ILE A 70 0.04 -0.64 13.17
C ILE A 70 1.26 -1.14 13.94
N TRP A 71 1.56 -0.56 15.11
CA TRP A 71 2.73 -0.92 15.92
C TRP A 71 2.69 -2.36 16.43
N ASP A 72 1.49 -2.85 16.78
CA ASP A 72 1.24 -4.24 17.14
C ASP A 72 2.19 -4.75 18.24
N ASN A 73 2.36 -3.94 19.31
CA ASN A 73 3.23 -4.23 20.44
C ASN A 73 4.67 -4.62 20.04
N GLY A 74 5.22 -3.95 19.03
CA GLY A 74 6.58 -4.19 18.52
C GLY A 74 6.67 -5.29 17.47
N ALA A 75 5.59 -6.02 17.19
CA ALA A 75 5.57 -6.98 16.08
C ALA A 75 5.72 -6.30 14.71
N ALA A 76 5.54 -4.98 14.64
CA ALA A 76 5.83 -4.17 13.45
C ALA A 76 7.32 -4.06 13.12
N CYS A 77 8.23 -4.30 14.07
CA CYS A 77 9.66 -4.17 13.86
C CYS A 77 10.16 -5.02 12.70
N GLY A 78 10.83 -4.38 11.74
CA GLY A 78 11.35 -5.03 10.54
C GLY A 78 10.31 -5.38 9.48
N ARG A 79 9.00 -5.18 9.72
CA ARG A 79 7.99 -5.28 8.66
C ARG A 79 8.31 -4.30 7.55
N GLN A 80 8.04 -4.73 6.33
CA GLN A 80 8.23 -3.92 5.14
C GLN A 80 6.87 -3.60 4.53
N TYR A 81 6.71 -2.36 4.10
CA TYR A 81 5.49 -1.88 3.50
C TYR A 81 5.78 -1.26 2.14
N LEU A 82 4.91 -1.53 1.17
CA LEU A 82 4.78 -0.69 -0.02
C LEU A 82 3.88 0.48 0.35
N VAL A 83 4.30 1.71 0.06
CA VAL A 83 3.59 2.93 0.43
C VAL A 83 3.52 3.87 -0.77
N ARG A 84 2.35 4.49 -0.98
CA ARG A 84 2.17 5.57 -1.95
C ARG A 84 1.26 6.67 -1.41
N CYS A 85 1.51 7.90 -1.83
CA CYS A 85 0.63 9.05 -1.57
C CYS A 85 -0.62 8.95 -2.46
N ILE A 86 -1.80 9.11 -1.87
CA ILE A 86 -3.09 9.07 -2.59
C ILE A 86 -3.80 10.43 -2.58
N SER A 87 -3.60 11.24 -1.54
CA SER A 87 -4.10 12.62 -1.48
C SER A 87 -3.38 13.41 -0.38
N ALA A 88 -3.57 14.74 -0.39
CA ALA A 88 -3.09 15.65 0.65
C ALA A 88 -4.08 16.81 0.81
N SER A 89 -3.90 17.63 1.85
CA SER A 89 -4.68 18.86 2.06
C SER A 89 -4.47 19.88 0.93
N GLU A 90 -3.22 20.01 0.48
CA GLU A 90 -2.83 20.86 -0.65
C GLU A 90 -2.83 20.08 -1.97
N ALA A 91 -3.26 20.74 -3.04
CA ALA A 91 -3.25 20.14 -4.37
C ALA A 91 -1.82 19.96 -4.89
N ASN A 92 -1.59 18.91 -5.68
CA ASN A 92 -0.29 18.58 -6.28
C ASN A 92 0.85 18.26 -5.28
N THR A 93 0.52 17.97 -4.02
CA THR A 93 1.51 17.52 -3.02
C THR A 93 2.03 16.11 -3.30
N CYS A 94 1.16 15.17 -3.68
CA CYS A 94 1.55 13.79 -3.98
C CYS A 94 2.29 13.70 -5.31
N PHE A 95 3.33 12.85 -5.37
CA PHE A 95 4.00 12.50 -6.62
C PHE A 95 3.30 11.31 -7.28
N PRO A 96 2.65 11.49 -8.45
CA PRO A 96 1.83 10.45 -9.05
C PRO A 96 2.68 9.26 -9.49
N GLY A 97 2.16 8.05 -9.25
CA GLY A 97 2.79 6.79 -9.65
C GLY A 97 4.00 6.35 -8.80
N GLN A 98 4.41 7.14 -7.81
CA GLN A 98 5.49 6.76 -6.90
C GLN A 98 4.99 5.78 -5.84
N MET A 99 5.64 4.63 -5.76
CA MET A 99 5.42 3.63 -4.72
C MET A 99 6.77 3.18 -4.20
N ILE A 100 6.97 3.33 -2.89
CA ILE A 100 8.24 3.02 -2.24
C ILE A 100 8.10 1.84 -1.29
N GLN A 101 9.19 1.12 -1.09
CA GLN A 101 9.30 0.10 -0.06
C GLN A 101 10.02 0.68 1.14
N ILE A 102 9.36 0.69 2.29
CA ILE A 102 9.94 1.13 3.57
C ILE A 102 10.09 -0.06 4.51
N ARG A 103 10.99 0.08 5.48
CA ARG A 103 11.10 -0.81 6.65
C ARG A 103 10.72 -0.06 7.93
N ILE A 104 9.92 -0.68 8.79
CA ILE A 104 9.63 -0.14 10.12
C ILE A 104 10.81 -0.41 11.04
N LEU A 105 11.33 0.67 11.63
CA LEU A 105 12.47 0.63 12.55
C LEU A 105 12.15 1.23 13.92
N ASP A 106 11.05 1.95 14.08
CA ASP A 106 10.78 2.73 15.30
C ASP A 106 9.28 2.79 15.64
N TYR A 107 8.94 3.32 16.83
CA TYR A 107 7.58 3.54 17.31
C TYR A 107 7.30 5.04 17.48
N ALA A 108 6.38 5.59 16.68
CA ALA A 108 6.21 7.04 16.53
C ALA A 108 5.87 7.79 17.84
N PRO A 109 5.05 7.27 18.76
CA PRO A 109 4.74 7.97 20.01
C PRO A 109 5.91 8.11 20.99
N VAL A 110 6.96 7.30 20.85
CA VAL A 110 8.15 7.32 21.72
C VAL A 110 9.43 7.64 20.97
N SER A 111 9.35 7.94 19.66
CA SER A 111 10.52 8.30 18.87
C SER A 111 11.16 9.58 19.41
N VAL A 112 12.49 9.62 19.42
CA VAL A 112 13.24 10.77 19.94
C VAL A 112 12.91 12.05 19.19
N SER A 113 12.83 11.94 17.86
CA SER A 113 12.36 13.03 17.01
C SER A 113 10.86 12.99 16.88
N ARG A 114 10.24 14.16 17.08
CA ARG A 114 8.80 14.34 16.91
C ARG A 114 8.42 14.34 15.43
N PRO A 115 7.31 13.68 15.05
CA PRO A 115 6.76 13.79 13.72
C PRO A 115 6.21 15.21 13.47
N THR A 116 6.05 15.55 12.19
CA THR A 116 5.35 16.77 11.76
C THR A 116 3.89 16.81 12.20
N VAL A 117 3.23 15.64 12.29
CA VAL A 117 1.87 15.48 12.81
C VAL A 117 1.81 14.25 13.71
N ASP A 118 1.25 14.42 14.90
CA ASP A 118 1.01 13.33 15.85
C ASP A 118 -0.12 12.41 15.40
N GLY A 119 -0.07 11.13 15.81
CA GLY A 119 -1.13 10.16 15.51
C GLY A 119 -1.15 9.67 14.06
N ALA A 120 -0.13 9.98 13.26
CA ALA A 120 -0.02 9.43 11.90
C ALA A 120 0.14 7.90 11.92
N THR A 121 -0.46 7.23 10.94
CA THR A 121 -0.34 5.76 10.81
C THR A 121 1.10 5.33 10.53
N LEU A 122 1.78 6.08 9.67
CA LEU A 122 3.19 5.90 9.32
C LEU A 122 3.94 7.22 9.53
N VAL A 123 5.12 7.18 10.13
CA VAL A 123 5.99 8.34 10.24
C VAL A 123 7.27 8.03 9.47
N LEU A 124 7.43 8.66 8.31
CA LEU A 124 8.46 8.32 7.33
C LEU A 124 9.71 9.15 7.54
N SER A 125 10.89 8.57 7.31
CA SER A 125 12.12 9.36 7.22
C SER A 125 11.96 10.47 6.18
N ASN A 126 12.72 11.57 6.28
CA ASN A 126 12.63 12.65 5.28
C ASN A 126 12.84 12.13 3.85
N THR A 127 13.75 11.15 3.67
CA THR A 127 14.01 10.53 2.38
C THR A 127 12.80 9.74 1.87
N ALA A 128 12.14 8.96 2.74
CA ALA A 128 10.95 8.21 2.37
C ALA A 128 9.75 9.11 2.06
N PHE A 129 9.51 10.13 2.90
CA PHE A 129 8.41 11.08 2.66
C PHE A 129 8.63 11.87 1.36
N GLY A 130 9.84 12.41 1.18
CA GLY A 130 10.24 13.16 -0.01
C GLY A 130 10.26 12.33 -1.30
N ALA A 131 10.15 11.01 -1.22
CA ALA A 131 10.02 10.15 -2.41
C ALA A 131 8.57 10.01 -2.90
N ILE A 132 7.57 10.28 -2.05
CA ILE A 132 6.14 10.14 -2.41
C ILE A 132 5.37 11.45 -2.40
N ALA A 133 5.89 12.49 -1.75
CA ALA A 133 5.22 13.77 -1.59
C ALA A 133 6.21 14.94 -1.44
N ASN A 134 5.73 16.15 -1.67
CA ASN A 134 6.47 17.37 -1.36
C ASN A 134 6.75 17.47 0.16
N SER A 135 8.01 17.62 0.54
CA SER A 135 8.47 17.67 1.94
C SER A 135 7.99 18.90 2.71
N SER A 136 7.37 19.89 2.06
CA SER A 136 6.71 21.01 2.75
C SER A 136 5.40 20.62 3.42
N ALA A 137 4.79 19.49 3.04
CA ALA A 137 3.54 19.05 3.63
C ALA A 137 3.76 18.46 5.03
N GLU A 138 2.89 18.83 5.98
CA GLU A 138 2.93 18.29 7.34
C GLU A 138 2.48 16.82 7.36
N SER A 139 1.52 16.45 6.52
CA SER A 139 1.04 15.07 6.38
C SER A 139 0.40 14.84 5.02
N VAL A 140 0.29 13.57 4.63
CA VAL A 140 -0.41 13.11 3.43
C VAL A 140 -1.23 11.87 3.73
N ASN A 141 -2.28 11.62 2.95
CA ASN A 141 -3.00 10.37 2.99
C ASN A 141 -2.26 9.35 2.10
N VAL A 142 -2.07 8.15 2.63
CA VAL A 142 -1.35 7.08 1.97
C VAL A 142 -2.19 5.82 1.86
N GLU A 143 -1.92 5.08 0.80
CA GLU A 143 -2.23 3.66 0.74
C GLU A 143 -0.94 2.89 1.05
N PHE A 144 -1.05 1.86 1.88
CA PHE A 144 0.08 1.00 2.23
C PHE A 144 -0.30 -0.47 2.30
N ARG A 145 0.68 -1.34 2.03
CA ARG A 145 0.51 -2.81 2.06
C ARG A 145 1.73 -3.50 2.60
N GLN A 146 1.52 -4.40 3.55
CA GLN A 146 2.60 -5.21 4.09
C GLN A 146 3.14 -6.16 3.01
N MET A 147 4.46 -6.16 2.83
CA MET A 147 5.13 -7.14 1.99
C MET A 147 5.21 -8.47 2.72
N LYS A 148 4.62 -9.51 2.12
CA LYS A 148 4.85 -10.88 2.56
C LYS A 148 6.25 -11.30 2.11
N ALA A 149 6.99 -11.96 3.00
CA ALA A 149 8.26 -12.58 2.61
C ALA A 149 8.01 -13.51 1.42
N LYS A 150 8.91 -13.51 0.43
CA LYS A 150 8.88 -14.51 -0.65
C LYS A 150 9.07 -15.87 0.00
N THR A 151 8.00 -16.64 0.15
CA THR A 151 8.09 -18.04 0.57
C THR A 151 8.90 -18.77 -0.50
N SER A 152 10.02 -19.38 -0.11
CA SER A 152 10.82 -20.21 -1.00
C SER A 152 9.96 -21.28 -1.68
N PRO A 153 10.22 -21.62 -2.96
CA PRO A 153 9.31 -22.42 -3.80
C PRO A 153 9.09 -23.87 -3.36
N LEU A 154 9.72 -24.34 -2.27
CA LEU A 154 9.60 -25.72 -1.80
C LEU A 154 8.26 -26.04 -1.13
N THR A 155 7.41 -25.04 -0.85
CA THR A 155 6.05 -25.24 -0.31
C THR A 155 4.91 -24.88 -1.29
N SER A 156 5.21 -24.33 -2.47
CA SER A 156 4.18 -23.86 -3.43
C SER A 156 3.37 -24.97 -4.13
N VAL A 157 3.87 -26.20 -4.21
CA VAL A 157 3.15 -27.28 -4.92
C VAL A 157 1.90 -27.72 -4.15
N VAL A 158 1.94 -27.65 -2.81
CA VAL A 158 0.80 -28.04 -1.97
C VAL A 158 -0.29 -26.97 -1.99
N GLN A 159 0.08 -25.68 -2.05
CA GLN A 159 -0.87 -24.57 -2.15
C GLN A 159 -1.50 -24.46 -3.54
N GLY A 160 -0.74 -24.73 -4.62
CA GLY A 160 -1.27 -24.65 -5.99
C GLY A 160 -2.36 -25.67 -6.33
N LEU A 161 -2.41 -26.81 -5.63
CA LEU A 161 -3.47 -27.82 -5.83
C LEU A 161 -4.77 -27.47 -5.12
N ILE A 162 -4.71 -26.71 -4.02
CA ILE A 162 -5.90 -26.20 -3.32
C ILE A 162 -6.56 -25.07 -4.15
N ASP A 163 -5.75 -24.30 -4.87
CA ASP A 163 -6.23 -23.18 -5.68
C ASP A 163 -6.94 -23.64 -6.97
N ILE A 164 -6.48 -24.71 -7.64
CA ILE A 164 -7.10 -25.17 -8.90
C ILE A 164 -8.52 -25.74 -8.70
N TRP A 165 -8.80 -26.42 -7.59
CA TRP A 165 -10.13 -26.99 -7.31
C TRP A 165 -11.18 -25.91 -7.00
N THR A 166 -10.74 -24.74 -6.53
CA THR A 166 -11.60 -23.58 -6.26
C THR A 166 -11.80 -22.72 -7.52
N ILE A 167 -10.78 -22.62 -8.37
CA ILE A 167 -10.79 -21.83 -9.62
C ILE A 167 -11.74 -22.42 -10.69
N LEU A 168 -11.94 -23.74 -10.74
CA LEU A 168 -12.82 -24.36 -11.75
C LEU A 168 -14.33 -24.25 -11.43
N ARG A 169 -14.72 -23.85 -10.22
CA ARG A 169 -16.16 -23.69 -9.85
C ARG A 169 -16.66 -22.25 -9.84
N ALA A 170 -15.77 -21.26 -9.76
CA ALA A 170 -16.13 -19.85 -9.83
C ALA A 170 -15.37 -19.21 -10.99
N GLY A 171 -16.03 -19.04 -12.13
CA GLY A 171 -15.46 -18.42 -13.34
C GLY A 171 -15.17 -16.93 -13.17
N LEU A 172 -14.28 -16.55 -12.26
CA LEU A 172 -13.78 -15.19 -12.10
C LEU A 172 -12.45 -15.18 -11.35
N VAL A 173 -11.35 -14.79 -12.02
CA VAL A 173 -10.10 -14.41 -11.36
C VAL A 173 -9.76 -13.00 -11.82
N LEU A 174 -10.05 -12.00 -10.98
CA LEU A 174 -9.46 -10.67 -11.11
C LEU A 174 -8.43 -10.54 -9.99
N ASN A 175 -7.16 -10.74 -10.36
CA ASN A 175 -6.04 -10.51 -9.48
C ASN A 175 -5.84 -9.00 -9.30
N CYS A 176 -5.99 -8.48 -8.08
CA CYS A 176 -5.60 -7.11 -7.74
C CYS A 176 -4.07 -6.98 -7.54
N SER A 177 -3.32 -7.53 -8.49
CA SER A 177 -1.88 -7.33 -8.61
C SER A 177 -1.67 -6.06 -9.41
N SER A 178 -1.21 -5.01 -8.75
CA SER A 178 -0.67 -3.81 -9.39
C SER A 178 0.55 -4.21 -10.24
N LEU A 179 0.31 -4.66 -11.47
CA LEU A 179 1.28 -4.61 -12.56
C LEU A 179 1.18 -3.22 -13.19
N PRO A 180 2.30 -2.56 -13.52
CA PRO A 180 2.25 -1.46 -14.47
C PRO A 180 1.84 -2.08 -15.81
N LEU A 181 0.59 -1.92 -16.21
CA LEU A 181 0.18 -2.26 -17.57
C LEU A 181 0.87 -1.28 -18.51
N ASN A 182 2.02 -1.68 -19.04
CA ASN A 182 2.67 -1.04 -20.17
C ASN A 182 1.75 -1.19 -21.38
N LEU A 183 1.03 -0.10 -21.69
CA LEU A 183 -0.05 -0.05 -22.66
C LEU A 183 0.47 0.08 -24.11
N SER A 184 1.43 -0.76 -24.51
CA SER A 184 2.00 -0.69 -25.87
C SER A 184 1.68 -1.89 -26.76
N ASN A 185 1.10 -2.99 -26.27
CA ASN A 185 0.96 -4.20 -27.09
C ASN A 185 -0.34 -5.03 -26.95
N LEU A 186 -1.43 -4.45 -26.45
CA LEU A 186 -2.75 -5.10 -26.49
C LEU A 186 -3.72 -4.27 -27.30
N GLY A 187 -3.75 -4.55 -28.62
CA GLY A 187 -4.82 -4.09 -29.48
C GLY A 187 -6.17 -4.63 -29.01
N LYS A 188 -7.12 -3.71 -28.82
CA LYS A 188 -8.58 -3.95 -28.64
C LYS A 188 -9.06 -4.45 -27.27
N ILE A 189 -8.64 -3.81 -26.18
CA ILE A 189 -9.42 -3.83 -24.92
C ILE A 189 -9.98 -2.42 -24.72
N PRO A 190 -11.29 -2.24 -24.43
CA PRO A 190 -11.85 -0.93 -24.16
C PRO A 190 -11.16 -0.33 -22.92
N VAL A 191 -10.69 0.91 -23.05
CA VAL A 191 -10.12 1.69 -21.95
C VAL A 191 -11.23 1.90 -20.91
N VAL A 192 -11.16 1.19 -19.79
CA VAL A 192 -12.09 1.39 -18.68
C VAL A 192 -11.56 2.52 -17.82
N ASN A 193 -12.23 3.68 -17.87
CA ASN A 193 -11.99 4.76 -16.91
C ASN A 193 -12.46 4.30 -15.52
N ILE A 194 -11.52 4.04 -14.62
CA ILE A 194 -11.81 3.71 -13.23
C ILE A 194 -12.01 5.03 -12.48
N VAL A 195 -13.27 5.37 -12.21
CA VAL A 195 -13.64 6.52 -11.38
C VAL A 195 -13.81 6.02 -9.95
N PHE A 196 -12.90 6.39 -9.05
CA PHE A 196 -13.03 6.12 -7.61
C PHE A 196 -14.13 7.04 -7.04
N LYS A 197 -15.17 6.44 -6.46
CA LYS A 197 -16.20 7.17 -5.72
C LYS A 197 -16.15 6.71 -4.27
N PHE A 198 -15.68 7.59 -3.39
CA PHE A 198 -15.81 7.43 -1.94
C PHE A 198 -17.30 7.63 -1.62
N ILE A 199 -17.93 6.62 -1.00
CA ILE A 199 -19.29 6.71 -0.45
C ILE A 199 -19.15 6.78 1.06
#